data_AF-A0AAN4YR35-F1
#
_entry.id   AF-A0AAN4YR35-F1
#
_cell.length_a   1.000
_cell.length_b   1.000
_cell.length_c   1.000
_cell.angle_alpha   90.00
_cell.angle_beta   90.00
_cell.angle_gamma   90.00
#
_symmetry.space_group_name_H-M   'P 1'
#
loop_
_entity.id
_entity.type
_entity.pdbx_description
1 polymer ?
#
loop_
_entity_poly.entity_id
_entity_poly.type
_entity_poly.pdbx_seq_one_letter_code
_entity_poly.pdbx_strand_id
1 'polypeptide(L)'
;MAHCERAAKPLLQCLQKSYPRALPTLQVQSTRAFQTTAFAREEAQAEPKSQPFHKAPDPALVSSPRLERKLIRQGVSPIGSRRRRAALQSSPNVPFEQLPYQCFQEARKVLLADREEKLKEIVSMREKIARLQAVPTEEAGGEQVKKSRLVAMELHLERLKILADINDPLVKKKFEDGQGEDSLVEIKIYSTTTSDPNTS
;
A
#
# COMPACT_ATOMS: atom_id res chain seq x y z
N MET A 1 -47.73 23.49 4.68
CA MET A 1 -46.53 23.97 3.97
C MET A 1 -45.99 22.83 3.11
N ALA A 2 -46.65 22.55 1.99
CA ALA A 2 -46.46 21.34 1.19
C ALA A 2 -46.04 21.71 -0.24
N HIS A 3 -44.84 22.26 -0.42
CA HIS A 3 -44.34 22.60 -1.75
C HIS A 3 -42.81 22.50 -1.76
N CYS A 4 -42.25 21.35 -2.11
CA CYS A 4 -40.86 21.22 -2.62
C CYS A 4 -40.54 19.86 -3.29
N GLU A 5 -41.51 18.98 -3.57
CA GLU A 5 -41.23 17.66 -4.18
C GLU A 5 -41.40 17.62 -5.72
N ARG A 6 -41.57 18.76 -6.40
CA ARG A 6 -41.95 18.79 -7.82
C ARG A 6 -40.87 19.19 -8.83
N ALA A 7 -39.60 19.25 -8.44
CA ALA A 7 -38.53 19.75 -9.33
C ALA A 7 -37.49 18.71 -9.81
N ALA A 8 -37.68 17.40 -9.59
CA ALA A 8 -36.68 16.39 -9.96
C ALA A 8 -37.04 15.51 -11.18
N LYS A 9 -38.28 15.61 -11.71
CA LYS A 9 -38.77 14.68 -12.75
C LYS A 9 -38.29 14.94 -14.20
N PRO A 10 -37.99 16.17 -14.67
CA PRO A 10 -37.59 16.36 -16.07
C PRO A 10 -36.11 16.02 -16.35
N LEU A 11 -35.25 15.97 -15.32
CA LEU A 11 -33.81 15.71 -15.52
C LEU A 11 -33.46 14.21 -15.69
N LEU A 12 -34.34 13.30 -15.26
CA LEU A 12 -34.14 11.85 -15.45
C LEU A 12 -34.57 11.35 -16.83
N GLN A 13 -35.29 12.14 -17.61
CA GLN A 13 -35.80 11.74 -18.92
C GLN A 13 -34.76 11.86 -20.04
N CYS A 14 -33.66 12.58 -19.79
CA CYS A 14 -32.58 12.79 -20.77
C CYS A 14 -31.47 11.73 -20.72
N LEU A 15 -31.47 10.81 -19.73
CA LEU A 15 -30.47 9.74 -19.63
C LEU A 15 -30.95 8.39 -20.21
N GLN A 16 -32.22 8.27 -20.60
CA GLN A 16 -32.79 7.02 -21.14
C GLN A 16 -32.76 6.92 -22.67
N LYS A 17 -32.13 7.88 -23.38
CA LYS A 17 -32.16 7.96 -24.85
C LYS A 17 -30.79 7.92 -25.53
N SER A 18 -29.81 7.23 -24.95
CA SER A 18 -28.60 6.85 -25.66
C SER A 18 -28.44 5.32 -25.67
N TYR A 19 -28.67 4.77 -26.86
CA TYR A 19 -28.38 3.40 -27.33
C TYR A 19 -29.34 2.28 -26.92
N PRO A 20 -30.18 1.86 -27.89
CA PRO A 20 -30.06 0.47 -28.33
C PRO A 20 -29.93 0.41 -29.85
N ARG A 21 -28.75 -0.03 -30.33
CA ARG A 21 -28.65 -0.60 -31.67
C ARG A 21 -28.20 -2.04 -31.51
N ALA A 22 -29.20 -2.91 -31.51
CA ALA A 22 -29.03 -4.34 -31.66
C ALA A 22 -28.72 -4.68 -33.13
N LEU A 23 -28.23 -5.92 -33.29
CA LEU A 23 -28.07 -6.78 -34.49
C LEU A 23 -26.64 -6.85 -35.09
N PRO A 24 -26.21 -8.00 -35.65
CA PRO A 24 -26.73 -9.36 -35.56
C PRO A 24 -25.70 -10.40 -35.09
N THR A 25 -26.24 -11.54 -34.67
CA THR A 25 -25.59 -12.84 -34.47
C THR A 25 -24.67 -13.25 -35.61
N LEU A 26 -23.39 -13.49 -35.31
CA LEU A 26 -22.46 -14.26 -36.14
C LEU A 26 -22.12 -15.54 -35.38
N GLN A 27 -22.55 -16.66 -35.97
CA GLN A 27 -22.22 -18.01 -35.51
C GLN A 27 -20.72 -18.23 -35.64
N VAL A 28 -20.01 -18.35 -34.51
CA VAL A 28 -18.67 -18.93 -34.48
C VAL A 28 -18.81 -20.34 -33.95
N GLN A 29 -18.44 -21.28 -34.80
CA GLN A 29 -18.51 -22.71 -34.58
C GLN A 29 -17.68 -23.11 -33.36
N SER A 30 -18.33 -23.81 -32.44
CA SER A 30 -17.70 -24.62 -31.40
C SER A 30 -17.18 -25.91 -32.04
N THR A 31 -15.90 -26.23 -31.81
CA THR A 31 -15.42 -27.53 -31.29
C THR A 31 -13.90 -27.65 -31.44
N ARG A 32 -13.15 -27.36 -30.38
CA ARG A 32 -11.88 -28.04 -30.12
C ARG A 32 -11.73 -28.26 -28.63
N ALA A 33 -12.12 -29.45 -28.18
CA ALA A 33 -11.90 -29.91 -26.82
C ALA A 33 -10.42 -30.29 -26.67
N PHE A 34 -9.69 -29.53 -25.86
CA PHE A 34 -8.43 -29.98 -25.29
C PHE A 34 -8.70 -30.43 -23.87
N GLN A 35 -8.59 -31.74 -23.65
CA GLN A 35 -8.60 -32.35 -22.33
C GLN A 35 -7.20 -32.21 -21.75
N THR A 36 -7.07 -31.44 -20.67
CA THR A 36 -5.92 -31.49 -19.77
C THR A 36 -6.43 -31.96 -18.41
N THR A 37 -6.01 -33.16 -18.03
CA THR A 37 -6.23 -33.75 -16.71
C THR A 37 -5.41 -32.97 -15.68
N ALA A 38 -6.07 -32.07 -14.94
CA ALA A 38 -5.51 -31.53 -13.71
C ALA A 38 -6.00 -32.39 -12.54
N PHE A 39 -5.06 -33.06 -11.87
CA PHE A 39 -5.30 -33.72 -10.59
C PHE A 39 -5.67 -32.66 -9.55
N ALA A 40 -6.94 -32.58 -9.16
CA ALA A 40 -7.35 -31.85 -7.97
C ALA A 40 -7.24 -32.79 -6.77
N ARG A 41 -6.20 -32.55 -5.96
CA ARG A 41 -5.98 -33.15 -4.66
C ARG A 41 -7.07 -32.64 -3.72
N GLU A 42 -8.02 -33.50 -3.41
CA GLU A 42 -9.11 -33.24 -2.48
C GLU A 42 -8.57 -33.38 -1.05
N GLU A 43 -8.01 -32.30 -0.51
CA GLU A 43 -7.79 -32.16 0.93
C GLU A 43 -8.88 -31.24 1.49
N ALA A 44 -10.00 -31.85 1.85
CA ALA A 44 -11.08 -31.21 2.58
C ALA A 44 -10.58 -30.81 3.98
N GLN A 45 -10.08 -29.57 4.10
CA GLN A 45 -9.91 -28.93 5.40
C GLN A 45 -11.29 -28.60 5.96
N ALA A 46 -11.66 -29.27 7.05
CA ALA A 46 -12.89 -29.01 7.78
C ALA A 46 -12.86 -27.59 8.38
N GLU A 47 -13.65 -26.67 7.82
CA GLU A 47 -13.91 -25.38 8.47
C GLU A 47 -14.74 -25.59 9.77
N PRO A 48 -14.38 -24.96 10.90
CA PRO A 48 -15.23 -24.97 12.08
C PRO A 48 -16.55 -24.24 11.77
N LYS A 49 -17.69 -24.84 12.13
CA LYS A 49 -19.04 -24.31 11.92
C LYS A 49 -19.14 -22.86 12.40
N SER A 50 -18.98 -21.92 11.47
CA SER A 50 -19.07 -20.49 11.75
C SER A 50 -20.51 -20.13 12.09
N GLN A 51 -20.71 -19.35 13.15
CA GLN A 51 -21.97 -18.67 13.41
C GLN A 51 -22.37 -17.92 12.12
N PRO A 52 -23.65 -17.94 11.69
CA PRO A 52 -24.03 -17.24 10.47
C PRO A 52 -23.64 -15.76 10.60
N PHE A 53 -22.95 -15.23 9.58
CA PHE A 53 -22.37 -13.88 9.52
C PHE A 53 -23.33 -12.75 9.95
N HIS A 54 -24.64 -12.98 9.86
CA HIS A 54 -25.68 -12.04 10.29
C HIS A 54 -25.88 -11.94 11.81
N LYS A 55 -25.48 -12.96 12.58
CA LYS A 55 -25.66 -12.99 14.05
C LYS A 55 -24.65 -12.09 14.75
N ALA A 56 -23.37 -12.22 14.42
CA ALA A 56 -22.28 -11.35 14.87
C ALA A 56 -21.48 -10.87 13.64
N PRO A 57 -21.81 -9.69 13.08
CA PRO A 57 -21.16 -9.21 11.87
C PRO A 57 -19.73 -8.75 12.19
N ASP A 58 -18.76 -9.22 11.40
CA ASP A 58 -17.34 -8.97 11.65
C ASP A 58 -16.94 -7.55 11.16
N PRO A 59 -16.45 -6.63 12.03
CA PRO A 59 -16.25 -5.21 11.70
C PRO A 59 -15.34 -4.96 10.49
N ALA A 60 -14.45 -5.90 10.17
CA ALA A 60 -13.53 -5.83 9.02
C ALA A 60 -14.16 -6.24 7.68
N LEU A 61 -15.28 -6.99 7.71
CA LEU A 61 -15.87 -7.61 6.52
C LEU A 61 -17.31 -7.17 6.27
N VAL A 62 -18.00 -6.54 7.21
CA VAL A 62 -19.37 -6.03 6.97
C VAL A 62 -19.36 -5.14 5.72
N SER A 63 -20.27 -5.32 4.77
CA SER A 63 -20.39 -4.42 3.61
C SER A 63 -21.81 -3.90 3.40
N SER A 64 -22.81 -4.59 3.96
CA SER A 64 -24.21 -4.22 3.80
C SER A 64 -24.65 -3.11 4.79
N PRO A 65 -25.39 -2.08 4.33
CA PRO A 65 -25.85 -0.98 5.19
C PRO A 65 -26.75 -1.40 6.37
N ARG A 66 -27.42 -2.56 6.26
CA ARG A 66 -28.26 -3.10 7.34
C ARG A 66 -27.41 -3.70 8.46
N LEU A 67 -26.39 -4.47 8.11
CA LEU A 67 -25.48 -5.08 9.09
C LEU A 67 -24.57 -4.05 9.75
N GLU A 68 -24.15 -3.00 9.02
CA GLU A 68 -23.41 -1.88 9.62
C GLU A 68 -24.20 -1.16 10.70
N ARG A 69 -25.47 -0.85 10.43
CA ARG A 69 -26.34 -0.23 11.44
C ARG A 69 -26.55 -1.13 12.66
N LYS A 70 -26.40 -2.44 12.52
CA LYS A 70 -26.45 -3.38 13.64
C LYS A 70 -25.13 -3.36 14.42
N LEU A 71 -23.99 -3.37 13.73
CA LEU A 71 -22.65 -3.24 14.32
C LEU A 71 -22.50 -1.94 15.13
N ILE A 72 -22.91 -0.81 14.53
CA ILE A 72 -22.88 0.51 15.19
C ILE A 72 -23.80 0.53 16.43
N ARG A 73 -24.97 -0.12 16.36
CA ARG A 73 -25.87 -0.26 17.52
C ARG A 73 -25.27 -1.12 18.64
N GLN A 74 -24.33 -2.00 18.32
CA GLN A 74 -23.56 -2.78 19.28
C GLN A 74 -22.35 -2.01 19.84
N GLY A 75 -22.16 -0.75 19.44
CA GLY A 75 -21.06 0.11 19.89
C GLY A 75 -19.74 -0.08 19.13
N VAL A 76 -19.72 -0.94 18.09
CA VAL A 76 -18.51 -1.20 17.29
C VAL A 76 -18.60 -0.44 15.97
N SER A 77 -17.60 0.38 15.67
CA SER A 77 -17.49 1.07 14.39
C SER A 77 -16.86 0.14 13.34
N PRO A 78 -17.36 0.18 12.08
CA PRO A 78 -16.77 -0.63 11.02
C PRO A 78 -15.38 -0.10 10.64
N ILE A 79 -14.47 -1.00 10.28
CA ILE A 79 -13.09 -0.64 9.96
C ILE A 79 -13.00 -0.20 8.49
N GLY A 80 -12.57 1.04 8.27
CA GLY A 80 -12.35 1.60 6.94
C GLY A 80 -13.64 1.76 6.11
N SER A 81 -13.46 2.07 4.82
CA SER A 81 -14.57 2.34 3.91
C SER A 81 -15.38 1.07 3.56
N ARG A 82 -16.66 1.24 3.20
CA ARG A 82 -17.49 0.15 2.67
C ARG A 82 -16.84 -0.57 1.49
N ARG A 83 -16.20 0.21 0.61
CA ARG A 83 -15.49 -0.28 -0.58
C ARG A 83 -14.33 -1.20 -0.20
N ARG A 84 -13.52 -0.83 0.80
CA ARG A 84 -12.43 -1.68 1.31
C ARG A 84 -12.98 -3.02 1.81
N ARG A 85 -14.03 -2.97 2.63
CA ARG A 85 -14.64 -4.18 3.20
C ARG A 85 -15.22 -5.10 2.12
N ALA A 86 -15.91 -4.54 1.12
CA ALA A 86 -16.41 -5.32 -0.02
C ALA A 86 -15.27 -5.93 -0.86
N ALA A 87 -14.18 -5.19 -1.09
CA ALA A 87 -13.02 -5.71 -1.82
C ALA A 87 -12.31 -6.85 -1.05
N LEU A 88 -12.22 -6.77 0.28
CA LEU A 88 -11.66 -7.85 1.10
C LEU A 88 -12.49 -9.15 1.03
N GLN A 89 -13.79 -9.04 0.76
CA GLN A 89 -14.68 -10.19 0.59
C GLN A 89 -14.57 -10.82 -0.81
N SER A 90 -14.40 -10.00 -1.85
CA SER A 90 -14.46 -10.47 -3.24
C SER A 90 -13.10 -10.72 -3.89
N SER A 91 -12.04 -10.11 -3.36
CA SER A 91 -10.70 -10.16 -3.96
C SER A 91 -9.82 -11.23 -3.31
N PRO A 92 -8.81 -11.75 -4.03
CA PRO A 92 -7.91 -12.80 -3.53
C PRO A 92 -6.93 -12.35 -2.44
N ASN A 93 -7.11 -11.16 -1.84
CA ASN A 93 -6.28 -10.62 -0.74
C ASN A 93 -4.76 -10.67 -1.00
N VAL A 94 -4.35 -10.45 -2.25
CA VAL A 94 -2.93 -10.40 -2.65
C VAL A 94 -2.28 -9.11 -2.11
N PRO A 95 -1.05 -9.16 -1.57
CA PRO A 95 -0.32 -7.96 -1.17
C PRO A 95 -0.15 -6.97 -2.32
N PHE A 96 -0.21 -5.68 -2.02
CA PHE A 96 -0.14 -4.61 -3.03
C PHE A 96 1.10 -4.71 -3.92
N GLU A 97 2.25 -5.08 -3.36
CA GLU A 97 3.51 -5.23 -4.07
C GLU A 97 3.54 -6.42 -5.04
N GLN A 98 2.70 -7.42 -4.82
CA GLN A 98 2.67 -8.68 -5.57
C GLN A 98 1.57 -8.70 -6.64
N LEU A 99 0.94 -7.54 -6.88
CA LEU A 99 -0.08 -7.43 -7.92
C LEU A 99 0.52 -7.75 -9.31
N PRO A 100 -0.08 -8.66 -10.10
CA PRO A 100 0.50 -9.17 -11.33
C PRO A 100 0.29 -8.22 -12.53
N TYR A 101 0.61 -6.93 -12.34
CA TYR A 101 0.56 -5.92 -13.39
C TYR A 101 1.97 -5.65 -13.91
N GLN A 102 2.20 -5.86 -15.22
CA GLN A 102 3.53 -5.78 -15.83
C GLN A 102 4.22 -4.44 -15.57
N CYS A 103 3.58 -3.33 -15.98
CA CYS A 103 4.16 -1.99 -15.83
C CYS A 103 4.42 -1.63 -14.36
N PHE A 104 3.56 -2.07 -13.44
CA PHE A 104 3.76 -1.87 -12.01
C PHE A 104 5.01 -2.59 -11.49
N GLN A 105 5.20 -3.85 -11.89
CA GLN A 105 6.37 -4.64 -11.48
C GLN A 105 7.66 -4.12 -12.11
N GLU A 106 7.62 -3.68 -13.38
CA GLU A 106 8.75 -3.06 -14.05
C GLU A 106 9.15 -1.75 -13.36
N ALA A 107 8.18 -0.85 -13.12
CA ALA A 107 8.43 0.40 -12.40
C ALA A 107 8.99 0.12 -10.99
N ARG A 108 8.45 -0.86 -10.28
CA ARG A 108 8.95 -1.23 -8.94
C ARG A 108 10.41 -1.67 -8.97
N LYS A 109 10.84 -2.43 -9.98
CA LYS A 109 12.25 -2.82 -10.14
C LYS A 109 13.16 -1.60 -10.29
N VAL A 110 12.73 -0.61 -11.09
CA VAL A 110 13.48 0.63 -11.27
C VAL A 110 13.61 1.40 -9.95
N LEU A 111 12.52 1.52 -9.20
CA LEU A 111 12.53 2.21 -7.90
C LEU A 111 13.37 1.50 -6.84
N LEU A 112 13.37 0.16 -6.83
CA LEU A 112 14.23 -0.62 -5.93
C LEU A 112 15.71 -0.42 -6.26
N ALA A 113 16.08 -0.39 -7.55
CA ALA A 113 17.45 -0.14 -7.97
C ALA A 113 17.91 1.27 -7.55
N ASP A 114 17.09 2.31 -7.80
CA ASP A 114 17.39 3.69 -7.36
C ASP A 114 17.54 3.75 -5.84
N ARG A 115 16.66 3.10 -5.08
CA ARG A 115 16.76 3.03 -3.63
C ARG A 115 18.07 2.40 -3.17
N GLU A 116 18.51 1.30 -3.76
CA GLU A 116 19.80 0.68 -3.45
C GLU A 116 20.98 1.62 -3.71
N GLU A 117 20.94 2.42 -4.77
CA GLU A 117 21.93 3.46 -5.04
C GLU A 117 21.93 4.53 -3.94
N LYS A 118 20.75 5.03 -3.54
CA LYS A 118 20.65 6.01 -2.44
C LYS A 118 21.13 5.46 -1.11
N LEU A 119 20.89 4.18 -0.82
CA LEU A 119 21.41 3.54 0.39
C LEU A 119 22.95 3.48 0.40
N LYS A 120 23.57 3.18 -0.75
CA LYS A 120 25.03 3.25 -0.89
C LYS A 120 25.56 4.67 -0.69
N GLU A 121 24.89 5.67 -1.26
CA GLU A 121 25.22 7.09 -1.06
C GLU A 121 25.11 7.50 0.42
N ILE A 122 24.07 7.05 1.13
CA ILE A 122 23.88 7.30 2.56
C ILE A 122 25.03 6.71 3.38
N VAL A 123 25.43 5.46 3.10
CA VAL A 123 26.57 4.83 3.79
C VAL A 123 27.86 5.60 3.53
N SER A 124 28.15 5.94 2.26
CA SER A 124 29.33 6.74 1.91
C SER A 124 29.33 8.11 2.60
N MET A 125 28.18 8.79 2.67
CA MET A 125 28.05 10.08 3.33
C MET A 125 28.26 9.97 4.84
N ARG A 126 27.71 8.92 5.48
CA ARG A 126 27.95 8.64 6.91
C ARG A 126 29.42 8.45 7.22
N GLU A 127 30.13 7.66 6.39
CA GLU A 127 31.57 7.49 6.55
C GLU A 127 32.33 8.80 6.38
N LYS A 128 31.97 9.63 5.40
CA LYS A 128 32.61 10.95 5.21
C LYS A 128 32.38 11.86 6.41
N ILE A 129 31.18 11.86 6.99
CA ILE A 129 30.88 12.61 8.22
C ILE A 129 31.75 12.10 9.38
N ALA A 130 31.82 10.79 9.59
CA ALA A 130 32.63 10.18 10.64
C ALA A 130 34.13 10.53 10.49
N ARG A 131 34.66 10.48 9.26
CA ARG A 131 36.03 10.90 8.96
C ARG A 131 36.25 12.37 9.29
N LEU A 132 35.34 13.27 8.88
CA LEU A 132 35.46 14.71 9.15
C LEU A 132 35.35 15.02 10.65
N GLN A 133 34.55 14.27 11.39
CA GLN A 133 34.44 14.41 12.85
C GLN A 133 35.76 14.06 13.55
N ALA A 134 36.44 13.00 13.10
CA ALA A 134 37.72 12.53 13.66
C ALA A 134 38.91 13.46 13.36
N VAL A 135 38.88 14.23 12.27
CA VAL A 135 39.96 15.18 11.92
C VAL A 135 40.04 16.31 12.95
N PRO A 136 41.23 16.63 13.49
CA PRO A 136 41.39 17.72 14.45
C PRO A 136 41.10 19.09 13.81
N THR A 137 40.63 20.03 14.64
CA THR A 137 40.16 21.36 14.19
C THR A 137 41.24 22.18 13.47
N GLU A 138 42.49 22.04 13.89
CA GLU A 138 43.62 22.78 13.33
C GLU A 138 43.86 22.41 11.86
N GLU A 139 43.73 21.12 11.53
CA GLU A 139 43.86 20.61 10.16
C GLU A 139 42.62 20.90 9.29
N ALA A 140 41.47 21.15 9.92
CA ALA A 140 40.19 21.39 9.24
C ALA A 140 39.98 22.85 8.78
N GLY A 141 40.96 23.74 8.99
CA GLY A 141 40.86 25.16 8.64
C GLY A 141 40.05 25.98 9.65
N GLY A 142 39.96 25.51 10.90
CA GLY A 142 39.27 26.18 12.00
C GLY A 142 37.88 25.61 12.34
N GLU A 143 37.38 25.94 13.54
CA GLU A 143 36.13 25.39 14.06
C GLU A 143 34.91 25.70 13.20
N GLN A 144 34.82 26.95 12.73
CA GLN A 144 33.64 27.41 12.00
C GLN A 144 33.51 26.71 10.64
N VAL A 145 34.62 26.47 9.96
CA VAL A 145 34.66 25.77 8.66
C VAL A 145 34.31 24.30 8.84
N LYS A 146 34.83 23.65 9.89
CA LYS A 146 34.47 22.27 10.22
C LYS A 146 32.97 22.13 10.52
N LYS A 147 32.42 23.01 11.36
CA LYS A 147 31.00 23.01 11.74
C LYS A 147 30.09 23.24 10.53
N SER A 148 30.37 24.23 9.69
CA SER A 148 29.54 24.51 8.50
C SER A 148 29.54 23.35 7.51
N ARG A 149 30.71 22.71 7.31
CA ARG A 149 30.83 21.53 6.44
C ARG A 149 30.07 20.34 7.00
N LEU A 150 30.14 20.09 8.31
CA LEU A 150 29.37 19.03 8.96
C LEU A 150 27.87 19.23 8.77
N VAL A 151 27.35 20.43 9.04
CA VAL A 151 25.93 20.75 8.86
C VAL A 151 25.49 20.54 7.40
N ALA A 152 26.28 20.97 6.42
CA ALA A 152 25.98 20.76 5.01
C ALA A 152 25.90 19.27 4.64
N MET A 153 26.80 18.45 5.20
CA MET A 153 26.83 17.01 4.97
C MET A 153 25.66 16.29 5.67
N GLU A 154 25.29 16.72 6.87
CA GLU A 154 24.13 16.21 7.61
C GLU A 154 22.82 16.51 6.87
N LEU A 155 22.65 17.75 6.40
CA LEU A 155 21.49 18.14 5.61
C LEU A 155 21.41 17.37 4.28
N HIS A 156 22.55 17.11 3.64
CA HIS A 156 22.59 16.25 2.45
C HIS A 156 22.19 14.81 2.79
N LEU A 157 22.66 14.28 3.92
CA LEU A 157 22.29 12.95 4.40
C LEU A 157 20.78 12.85 4.64
N GLU A 158 20.17 13.84 5.32
CA GLU A 158 18.72 13.91 5.52
C GLU A 158 17.95 13.92 4.19
N ARG A 159 18.42 14.70 3.22
CA ARG A 159 17.84 14.72 1.87
C ARG A 159 17.92 13.35 1.20
N LEU A 160 19.05 12.64 1.31
CA LEU A 160 19.20 11.30 0.75
C LEU A 160 18.24 10.27 1.39
N LYS A 161 17.99 10.37 2.70
CA LYS A 161 16.98 9.52 3.36
C LYS A 161 15.60 9.72 2.76
N ILE A 162 15.20 10.98 2.58
CA ILE A 162 13.91 11.32 1.99
C ILE A 162 13.84 10.76 0.57
N LEU A 163 14.87 10.97 -0.24
CA LEU A 163 14.90 10.48 -1.63
C LEU A 163 14.85 8.94 -1.73
N ALA A 164 15.39 8.22 -0.76
CA ALA A 164 15.36 6.76 -0.75
C ALA A 164 13.95 6.18 -0.58
N ASP A 165 13.07 6.86 0.18
CA ASP A 165 11.76 6.33 0.55
C ASP A 165 10.58 7.11 -0.07
N ILE A 166 10.81 8.28 -0.69
CA ILE A 166 9.76 9.13 -1.30
C ILE A 166 8.97 8.39 -2.40
N ASN A 167 9.62 7.48 -3.10
CA ASN A 167 9.03 6.73 -4.20
C ASN A 167 8.44 5.37 -3.76
N ASP A 168 8.48 5.02 -2.47
CA ASP A 168 7.87 3.78 -1.98
C ASP A 168 6.33 3.92 -1.97
N PRO A 169 5.59 3.10 -2.74
CA PRO A 169 4.13 3.17 -2.77
C PRO A 169 3.48 2.85 -1.42
N LEU A 170 4.12 2.05 -0.55
CA LEU A 170 3.60 1.77 0.79
C LEU A 170 3.78 2.95 1.73
N VAL A 171 4.89 3.68 1.63
CA VAL A 171 5.12 4.91 2.39
C VAL A 171 4.07 5.95 1.99
N LYS A 172 3.85 6.13 0.69
CA LYS A 172 2.80 7.02 0.19
C LYS A 172 1.41 6.62 0.70
N LYS A 173 1.08 5.34 0.66
CA LYS A 173 -0.20 4.84 1.17
C LYS A 173 -0.38 5.11 2.67
N LYS A 174 0.63 4.81 3.49
CA LYS A 174 0.57 5.05 4.95
C LYS A 174 0.39 6.53 5.26
N PHE A 175 1.10 7.39 4.53
CA PHE A 175 0.99 8.83 4.64
C PHE A 175 -0.43 9.31 4.29
N GLU A 176 -0.99 8.87 3.17
CA GLU A 176 -2.37 9.21 2.75
C GLU A 176 -3.43 8.67 3.72
N ASP A 177 -3.20 7.50 4.32
CA ASP A 177 -4.09 6.89 5.32
C ASP A 177 -3.99 7.55 6.71
N GLY A 178 -3.09 8.51 6.91
CA GLY A 178 -2.83 9.14 8.22
C GLY A 178 -2.20 8.19 9.24
N GLN A 179 -1.62 7.07 8.76
CA GLN A 179 -0.91 6.06 9.54
C GLN A 179 0.61 6.20 9.39
N GLY A 180 1.08 7.33 8.88
CA GLY A 180 2.48 7.68 8.94
C GLY A 180 2.86 7.87 10.39
N GLU A 181 3.85 7.13 10.87
CA GLU A 181 4.52 7.50 12.11
C GLU A 181 5.25 8.82 11.82
N ASP A 182 4.93 9.89 12.56
CA ASP A 182 5.58 11.21 12.44
C ASP A 182 7.12 11.14 12.60
N SER A 183 7.62 10.00 13.10
CA SER A 183 9.04 9.69 13.30
C SER A 183 9.73 8.95 12.14
N LEU A 184 9.08 8.68 11.00
CA LEU A 184 9.68 7.92 9.86
C LEU A 184 10.79 8.65 9.08
N VAL A 185 11.46 9.64 9.68
CA VAL A 185 12.86 9.99 9.33
C VAL A 185 13.84 9.04 10.04
N GLU A 186 13.36 8.24 11.00
CA GLU A 186 14.08 7.13 11.60
C GLU A 186 14.02 5.91 10.70
N ILE A 187 15.11 5.79 9.95
CA ILE A 187 15.69 4.55 9.43
C ILE A 187 15.56 3.43 10.47
N LYS A 188 14.45 2.70 10.45
CA LYS A 188 14.32 1.37 11.05
C LYS A 188 14.85 0.28 10.11
N ILE A 189 15.97 0.55 9.44
CA ILE A 189 16.73 -0.45 8.72
C ILE A 189 18.19 0.00 8.75
N TYR A 190 18.90 -0.15 9.88
CA TYR A 190 20.37 -0.38 9.98
C TYR A 190 20.80 -0.62 11.45
N SER A 191 19.98 -1.30 12.24
CA SER A 191 20.36 -1.84 13.55
C SER A 191 19.85 -3.28 13.73
N THR A 192 19.89 -4.08 12.65
CA THR A 192 20.11 -5.51 12.87
C THR A 192 21.58 -5.67 13.18
N THR A 193 21.90 -5.50 14.46
CA THR A 193 23.10 -6.05 15.06
C THR A 193 23.26 -7.47 14.57
N THR A 194 24.44 -7.74 14.01
CA THR A 194 25.04 -9.06 13.89
C THR A 194 24.79 -9.80 15.22
N SER A 195 23.80 -10.67 15.25
CA SER A 195 23.67 -11.67 16.30
C SER A 195 24.52 -12.85 15.85
N ASP A 196 25.80 -12.83 16.22
CA ASP A 196 26.68 -13.98 16.09
C ASP A 196 26.12 -15.13 16.94
N PRO A 197 25.71 -16.28 16.36
CA PRO A 197 25.23 -17.41 17.14
C PRO A 197 26.40 -18.37 17.43
N ASN A 198 27.50 -17.88 18.01
CA ASN A 198 28.61 -18.73 18.45
C ASN A 198 29.44 -18.06 19.55
N THR A 199 28.85 -17.91 20.73
CA THR A 199 29.63 -17.90 21.99
C THR A 199 28.73 -18.38 23.13
N SER A 200 28.82 -19.67 23.46
CA SER A 200 28.68 -20.33 24.77
C SER A 200 28.32 -21.80 24.56
#